data_AF-M6KCM0-F1
#
_entry.id   AF-M6KCM0-F1
#
_cell.length_a   1.000
_cell.length_b   1.000
_cell.length_c   1.000
_cell.angle_alpha   90.00
_cell.angle_beta   90.00
_cell.angle_gamma   90.00
#
_symmetry.space_group_name_H-M   'P 1'
#
loop_
_entity.id
_entity.type
_entity.pdbx_description
1 polymer ?
#
loop_
_entity_poly.entity_id
_entity_poly.type
_entity_poly.pdbx_seq_one_letter_code
_entity_poly.pdbx_strand_id
1 'polypeptide(L)'
;MSIPDFQSAMLPILKILNEKRESSTSTIRDGVAIVFKTTEQERRELLPSGKTRIFDNRVAWSITYLKMAGLIQSPKRSFYSITNEGSQFLKTNPERIDNNVLQQFESFQEKKFKTNMLQGDSLGVNEYIQTPDEMMETGYSKIRKDLAEELLNKIKSCNPYFFESIVLDLLIKLGYGGSDEKIKK
;
A
#
# COMPACT_ATOMS: atom_id res chain seq x y z
N MET A 1 -17.13 1.15 5.17
CA MET A 1 -16.40 1.78 6.30
C MET A 1 -14.95 1.37 6.09
N SER A 2 -14.00 2.31 6.09
CA SER A 2 -12.71 2.12 5.42
C SER A 2 -11.94 0.85 5.84
N ILE A 3 -11.31 0.20 4.85
CA ILE A 3 -10.23 -0.77 5.06
C ILE A 3 -9.22 -0.15 6.05
N PRO A 4 -8.83 -0.86 7.12
CA PRO A 4 -7.91 -0.32 8.12
C PRO A 4 -6.57 0.01 7.47
N ASP A 5 -5.87 1.01 8.00
CA ASP A 5 -4.47 1.23 7.63
C ASP A 5 -3.55 0.15 8.19
N PHE A 6 -2.34 0.04 7.65
CA PHE A 6 -1.43 -1.04 8.05
C PHE A 6 -0.94 -0.88 9.50
N GLN A 7 -0.88 0.33 10.06
CA GLN A 7 -0.47 0.51 11.45
C GLN A 7 -1.58 0.07 12.39
N SER A 8 -2.83 0.45 12.11
CA SER A 8 -4.00 0.03 12.89
C SER A 8 -4.15 -1.50 12.98
N ALA A 9 -3.75 -2.24 11.94
CA ALA A 9 -3.80 -3.70 11.93
C ALA A 9 -2.73 -4.38 12.83
N MET A 10 -1.67 -3.69 13.25
CA MET A 10 -0.60 -4.29 14.05
C MET A 10 -1.05 -4.81 15.42
N LEU A 11 -1.83 -4.03 16.18
CA LEU A 11 -2.29 -4.43 17.51
C LEU A 11 -3.23 -5.66 17.46
N PRO A 12 -4.26 -5.71 16.59
CA PRO A 12 -5.08 -6.91 16.41
C PRO A 12 -4.25 -8.16 16.06
N ILE A 13 -3.26 -8.04 15.18
CA ILE A 13 -2.38 -9.16 14.82
C ILE A 13 -1.64 -9.68 16.05
N LEU A 14 -1.06 -8.77 16.85
CA LEU A 14 -0.31 -9.16 18.05
C LEU A 14 -1.22 -9.84 19.09
N LYS A 15 -2.46 -9.36 19.27
CA LYS A 15 -3.47 -10.00 20.13
C LYS A 15 -3.84 -11.41 19.66
N ILE A 16 -4.12 -11.58 18.36
CA ILE A 16 -4.43 -12.89 17.75
C ILE A 16 -3.29 -13.89 18.00
N LEU A 17 -2.04 -13.45 17.84
CA LEU A 17 -0.86 -14.30 18.05
C LEU A 17 -0.60 -14.61 19.53
N ASN A 18 -0.96 -13.70 20.44
CA ASN A 18 -0.88 -13.95 21.88
C ASN A 18 -1.89 -15.03 22.33
N GLU A 19 -3.08 -15.06 21.75
CA GLU A 19 -4.10 -16.07 22.05
C GLU A 19 -3.76 -17.45 21.46
N LYS A 20 -3.36 -17.49 20.18
CA LYS A 20 -3.18 -18.76 19.45
C LYS A 20 -1.76 -19.31 19.51
N ARG A 21 -0.81 -18.55 20.06
CA ARG A 21 0.66 -18.75 20.06
C ARG A 21 1.29 -18.80 18.66
N GLU A 22 0.70 -19.52 17.72
CA GLU A 22 1.10 -19.61 16.32
C GLU A 22 -0.13 -19.50 15.42
N SER A 23 -0.04 -18.76 14.31
CA SER A 23 -1.13 -18.64 13.35
C SER A 23 -0.64 -18.47 11.92
N SER A 24 -1.42 -18.99 10.97
CA SER A 24 -1.15 -18.83 9.54
C SER A 24 -1.49 -17.42 9.06
N THR A 25 -0.91 -16.99 7.93
CA THR A 25 -1.27 -15.71 7.29
C THR A 25 -2.77 -15.61 6.97
N SER A 26 -3.44 -16.72 6.65
CA SER A 26 -4.89 -16.73 6.39
C SER A 26 -5.66 -16.46 7.68
N THR A 27 -5.34 -17.19 8.75
CA THR A 27 -5.99 -17.04 10.06
C THR A 27 -5.81 -15.63 10.63
N ILE A 28 -4.63 -15.03 10.43
CA ILE A 28 -4.37 -13.64 10.82
C ILE A 28 -5.27 -12.69 10.03
N ARG A 29 -5.34 -12.84 8.70
CA ARG A 29 -6.20 -12.01 7.85
C ARG A 29 -7.67 -12.12 8.22
N ASP A 30 -8.17 -13.32 8.48
CA ASP A 30 -9.55 -13.54 8.90
C ASP A 30 -9.82 -12.91 10.27
N GLY A 31 -8.90 -13.08 11.24
CA GLY A 31 -9.03 -12.45 12.55
C GLY A 31 -9.02 -10.92 12.49
N VAL A 32 -8.13 -10.34 11.68
CA VAL A 32 -8.09 -8.88 11.46
C VAL A 32 -9.40 -8.39 10.80
N ALA A 33 -9.91 -9.11 9.80
CA ALA A 33 -11.16 -8.76 9.13
C ALA A 33 -12.35 -8.77 10.10
N ILE A 34 -12.39 -9.72 11.04
CA ILE A 34 -13.42 -9.77 12.09
C ILE A 34 -13.32 -8.55 13.01
N VAL A 35 -12.11 -8.19 13.46
CA VAL A 35 -11.89 -7.05 14.36
C VAL A 35 -12.33 -5.73 13.73
N PHE A 36 -12.02 -5.52 12.45
CA PHE A 36 -12.38 -4.30 11.73
C PHE A 36 -13.74 -4.36 11.03
N LYS A 37 -14.46 -5.49 11.13
CA LYS A 37 -15.74 -5.72 10.44
C LYS A 37 -15.65 -5.47 8.93
N THR A 38 -14.53 -5.84 8.32
CA THR A 38 -14.26 -5.64 6.89
C THR A 38 -15.22 -6.49 6.05
N THR A 39 -15.89 -5.87 5.09
CA THR A 39 -16.83 -6.55 4.18
C THR A 39 -16.09 -7.38 3.13
N GLU A 40 -16.78 -8.36 2.53
CA GLU A 40 -16.21 -9.15 1.42
C GLU A 40 -15.84 -8.29 0.21
N GLN A 41 -16.57 -7.20 -0.04
CA GLN A 41 -16.25 -6.26 -1.11
C GLN A 41 -14.93 -5.52 -0.83
N GLU A 42 -14.75 -5.01 0.39
CA GLU A 42 -13.51 -4.36 0.84
C GLU A 42 -12.31 -5.34 0.85
N ARG A 43 -12.53 -6.63 1.17
CA ARG A 43 -11.49 -7.66 1.08
C ARG A 43 -11.05 -7.96 -0.36
N ARG A 44 -11.92 -7.71 -1.35
CA ARG A 44 -11.65 -7.94 -2.77
C ARG A 44 -11.12 -6.71 -3.49
N GLU A 45 -11.13 -5.55 -2.83
CA GLU A 45 -10.65 -4.30 -3.40
C GLU A 45 -9.17 -4.40 -3.77
N LEU A 46 -8.84 -4.03 -5.01
CA LEU A 46 -7.50 -4.08 -5.57
C LEU A 46 -6.86 -2.70 -5.54
N LEU A 47 -5.53 -2.68 -5.46
CA LEU A 47 -4.76 -1.48 -5.79
C LEU A 47 -5.07 -1.02 -7.22
N PRO A 48 -4.83 0.26 -7.57
CA PRO A 48 -5.04 0.77 -8.93
C PRO A 48 -4.35 -0.04 -10.03
N SER A 49 -3.22 -0.69 -9.75
CA SER A 49 -2.54 -1.60 -10.68
C SER A 49 -3.25 -2.93 -10.92
N GLY A 50 -4.27 -3.28 -10.13
CA GLY A 50 -5.06 -4.51 -10.27
C GLY A 50 -4.36 -5.79 -9.80
N LYS A 51 -3.13 -5.70 -9.27
CA LYS A 51 -2.31 -6.88 -8.95
C LYS A 51 -2.51 -7.40 -7.53
N THR A 52 -2.68 -6.51 -6.56
CA THR A 52 -2.69 -6.86 -5.14
C THR A 52 -3.94 -6.31 -4.47
N ARG A 53 -4.54 -7.09 -3.57
CA ARG A 53 -5.65 -6.64 -2.73
C ARG A 53 -5.15 -5.69 -1.65
N ILE A 54 -5.86 -4.58 -1.45
CA ILE A 54 -5.47 -3.54 -0.49
C ILE A 54 -5.39 -4.12 0.92
N PHE A 55 -6.44 -4.83 1.35
CA PHE A 55 -6.49 -5.43 2.69
C PHE A 55 -5.35 -6.43 2.94
N ASP A 56 -5.11 -7.35 1.98
CA ASP A 56 -4.03 -8.34 2.10
C ASP A 56 -2.65 -7.67 2.18
N ASN A 57 -2.44 -6.62 1.38
CA ASN A 57 -1.20 -5.85 1.37
C ASN A 57 -0.95 -5.17 2.72
N ARG A 58 -1.96 -4.50 3.27
CA ARG A 58 -1.85 -3.80 4.56
C ARG A 58 -1.57 -4.76 5.71
N VAL A 59 -2.24 -5.91 5.76
CA VAL A 59 -1.96 -6.94 6.76
C VAL A 59 -0.54 -7.48 6.61
N ALA A 60 -0.07 -7.72 5.38
CA ALA A 60 1.30 -8.17 5.14
C ALA A 60 2.36 -7.15 5.63
N TRP A 61 2.14 -5.86 5.37
CA TRP A 61 3.02 -4.79 5.86
C TRP A 61 3.00 -4.66 7.38
N SER A 62 1.84 -4.84 8.01
CA SER A 62 1.71 -4.89 9.48
C SER A 62 2.61 -5.99 10.08
N ILE A 63 2.56 -7.19 9.51
CA ILE A 63 3.38 -8.33 9.91
C ILE A 63 4.87 -8.02 9.72
N THR A 64 5.25 -7.44 8.58
CA THR A 64 6.64 -7.06 8.31
C THR A 64 7.19 -6.12 9.38
N TYR A 65 6.44 -5.08 9.74
CA TYR A 65 6.87 -4.10 10.74
C TYR A 65 6.94 -4.69 12.16
N LEU A 66 5.96 -5.51 12.55
CA LEU A 66 6.02 -6.24 13.83
C LEU A 66 7.22 -7.19 13.90
N LYS A 67 7.57 -7.83 12.78
CA LYS A 67 8.76 -8.70 12.68
C LYS A 67 10.06 -7.89 12.68
N MET A 68 10.05 -6.67 12.12
CA MET A 68 11.18 -5.77 12.22
C MET A 68 11.44 -5.41 13.69
N ALA A 69 10.38 -5.09 14.44
CA ALA A 69 10.46 -4.75 15.85
C ALA A 69 10.67 -5.94 16.82
N GLY A 70 10.82 -7.17 16.30
CA GLY A 70 11.08 -8.34 17.15
C GLY A 70 9.88 -8.83 17.97
N LEU A 71 8.70 -8.22 17.81
CA LEU A 71 7.48 -8.58 18.55
C LEU A 71 6.87 -9.90 18.07
N ILE A 72 7.13 -10.28 16.82
CA ILE A 72 6.72 -11.55 16.24
C ILE A 72 7.88 -12.20 15.48
N GLN A 73 7.80 -13.51 15.32
CA GLN A 73 8.74 -14.30 14.54
C GLN A 73 8.00 -15.20 13.55
N SER A 74 8.71 -15.74 12.56
CA SER A 74 8.14 -16.66 11.57
C SER A 74 8.80 -18.03 11.71
N PRO A 75 8.20 -18.97 12.47
CA PRO A 75 8.80 -20.28 12.71
C PRO A 75 8.85 -21.15 11.43
N LYS A 76 7.87 -20.95 10.53
CA LYS A 76 7.79 -21.63 9.23
C LYS A 76 7.10 -20.73 8.21
N ARG A 77 7.24 -21.06 6.92
CA ARG A 77 6.65 -20.29 5.81
C ARG A 77 5.16 -20.05 6.05
N SER A 78 4.74 -18.78 5.96
CA SER A 78 3.34 -18.35 6.12
C SER A 78 2.73 -18.59 7.51
N PHE A 79 3.55 -18.82 8.54
CA PHE A 79 3.13 -18.87 9.93
C PHE A 79 3.93 -17.88 10.75
N TYR A 80 3.29 -17.36 11.79
CA TYR A 80 3.85 -16.39 12.71
C TYR A 80 3.52 -16.77 14.14
N SER A 81 4.43 -16.43 15.05
CA SER A 81 4.23 -16.58 16.49
C SER A 81 4.69 -15.33 17.23
N ILE A 82 4.07 -15.05 18.38
CA ILE A 82 4.48 -13.95 19.25
C ILE A 82 5.80 -14.29 19.94
N THR A 83 6.69 -13.32 20.10
CA THR A 83 7.93 -13.49 20.87
C THR A 83 7.71 -13.19 22.36
N ASN A 84 8.70 -13.49 23.20
CA ASN A 84 8.66 -13.09 24.62
C ASN A 84 8.53 -11.57 24.77
N GLU A 85 9.28 -10.82 23.96
CA GLU A 85 9.23 -9.35 23.90
C GLU A 85 7.85 -8.86 23.48
N GLY A 86 7.25 -9.45 22.43
CA GLY A 86 5.89 -9.13 22.00
C GLY A 86 4.83 -9.40 23.08
N SER A 87 4.96 -10.50 23.82
CA SER A 87 4.04 -10.82 24.91
C SER A 87 4.20 -9.88 26.11
N GLN A 88 5.43 -9.51 26.47
CA GLN A 88 5.70 -8.52 27.51
C GLN A 88 5.16 -7.14 27.11
N PHE A 89 5.38 -6.73 25.87
CA PHE A 89 4.85 -5.48 25.35
C PHE A 89 3.31 -5.47 25.38
N LEU A 90 2.63 -6.57 25.03
CA LEU A 90 1.16 -6.62 25.10
C LEU A 90 0.61 -6.43 26.52
N LYS A 91 1.37 -6.82 27.56
CA LYS A 91 0.98 -6.65 28.96
C LYS A 91 0.95 -5.18 29.42
N THR A 92 1.61 -4.27 28.71
CA THR A 92 1.49 -2.82 28.97
C THR A 92 0.14 -2.27 28.52
N ASN A 93 -0.69 -3.11 27.89
CA ASN A 93 -2.02 -2.79 27.36
C ASN A 93 -2.00 -1.57 26.41
N PRO A 94 -1.23 -1.63 25.31
CA PRO A 94 -1.17 -0.54 24.34
C PRO A 94 -2.53 -0.35 23.65
N GLU A 95 -2.96 0.90 23.52
CA GLU A 95 -4.18 1.24 22.77
C GLU A 95 -4.00 1.12 21.26
N ARG A 96 -2.78 1.40 20.76
CA ARG A 96 -2.38 1.33 19.35
C ARG A 96 -0.92 0.93 19.24
N ILE A 97 -0.56 0.29 18.14
CA ILE A 97 0.83 0.10 17.71
C ILE A 97 1.01 0.89 16.42
N ASP A 98 1.92 1.84 16.44
CA ASP A 98 2.27 2.69 15.30
C ASP A 98 3.79 2.73 15.12
N ASN A 99 4.28 3.41 14.10
CA ASN A 99 5.71 3.52 13.85
C ASN A 99 6.47 4.20 15.01
N ASN A 100 5.86 5.10 15.77
CA ASN A 100 6.48 5.74 16.93
C ASN A 100 6.66 4.75 18.08
N VAL A 101 5.65 3.93 18.34
CA VAL A 101 5.71 2.82 19.28
C VAL A 101 6.81 1.84 18.84
N LEU A 102 6.89 1.50 17.55
CA LEU A 102 7.91 0.57 17.08
C LEU A 102 9.34 1.12 17.19
N GLN A 103 9.52 2.45 17.19
CA GLN A 103 10.83 3.08 17.36
C GLN A 103 11.47 2.82 18.73
N GLN A 104 10.71 2.39 19.74
CA GLN A 104 11.30 2.05 21.04
C GLN A 104 12.10 0.73 21.02
N PHE A 105 11.94 -0.09 19.98
CA PHE A 105 12.63 -1.37 19.86
C PHE A 105 13.94 -1.21 19.07
N GLU A 106 15.06 -1.58 19.68
CA GLU A 106 16.39 -1.51 19.04
C GLU A 106 16.44 -2.30 17.72
N SER A 107 15.82 -3.49 17.70
CA SER A 107 15.73 -4.33 16.51
C SER A 107 14.98 -3.67 15.34
N PHE A 108 14.02 -2.79 15.64
CA PHE A 108 13.31 -2.00 14.63
C PHE A 108 14.20 -0.91 14.05
N GLN A 109 14.91 -0.19 14.92
CA GLN A 109 15.84 0.86 14.52
C GLN A 109 16.92 0.30 13.60
N GLU A 110 17.62 -0.76 14.00
CA GLU A 110 18.69 -1.37 13.20
C GLU A 110 18.22 -1.78 11.80
N LYS A 111 17.04 -2.40 11.70
CA LYS A 111 16.50 -2.86 10.41
C LYS A 111 16.05 -1.68 9.56
N LYS A 112 15.45 -0.65 10.15
CA LYS A 112 15.06 0.58 9.45
C LYS A 112 16.28 1.34 8.93
N PHE A 113 17.35 1.44 9.72
CA PHE A 113 18.63 2.03 9.29
C PHE A 113 19.25 1.27 8.12
N LYS A 114 19.25 -0.08 8.14
CA LYS A 114 19.72 -0.89 7.02
C LYS A 114 18.89 -0.68 5.75
N THR A 115 17.57 -0.55 5.87
CA THR A 115 16.69 -0.25 4.73
C THR A 115 16.92 1.17 4.17
N ASN A 116 17.09 2.17 5.04
CA ASN A 116 17.30 3.56 4.63
C ASN A 116 18.69 3.81 4.02
N MET A 117 19.74 3.15 4.52
CA MET A 117 21.10 3.22 3.95
C MET A 117 21.17 2.69 2.51
N LEU A 118 20.25 1.79 2.12
CA LEU A 118 20.15 1.26 0.77
C LEU A 118 19.28 2.12 -0.16
N GLN A 119 18.45 3.03 0.37
CA GLN A 119 17.48 3.80 -0.40
C GLN A 119 17.68 5.32 -0.39
N GLY A 120 18.67 5.84 0.33
CA GLY A 120 19.10 7.23 0.18
C GLY A 120 17.97 8.24 0.35
N ASP A 121 17.11 8.07 1.36
CA ASP A 121 16.15 9.10 1.73
C ASP A 121 15.84 9.06 3.23
N SER A 122 16.11 10.19 3.88
CA SER A 122 15.91 10.44 5.30
C SER A 122 14.74 11.41 5.49
N LEU A 123 13.55 10.98 5.08
CA LEU A 123 12.30 11.68 5.40
C LEU A 123 11.48 10.83 6.37
N GLY A 124 10.99 11.48 7.42
CA GLY A 124 10.32 10.86 8.56
C GLY A 124 9.16 9.95 8.18
N VAL A 125 9.40 8.63 8.21
CA VAL A 125 8.41 7.56 7.91
C VAL A 125 7.31 7.44 8.99
N ASN A 126 7.22 8.39 9.93
CA ASN A 126 6.32 8.25 11.09
C ASN A 126 4.86 8.61 10.80
N GLU A 127 4.54 9.27 9.68
CA GLU A 127 3.17 9.72 9.36
C GLU A 127 2.49 8.95 8.22
N TYR A 128 3.19 8.03 7.55
CA TYR A 128 2.58 7.31 6.43
C TYR A 128 1.58 6.25 6.91
N ILE A 129 0.32 6.49 6.58
CA ILE A 129 -0.81 5.56 6.74
C ILE A 129 -0.82 4.54 5.58
N GLN A 130 -0.21 4.90 4.45
CA GLN A 130 -0.13 4.10 3.23
C GLN A 130 1.06 3.12 3.29
N THR A 131 0.89 1.96 2.67
CA THR A 131 2.00 1.04 2.42
C THR A 131 2.91 1.60 1.31
N PRO A 132 4.18 1.17 1.22
CA PRO A 132 5.08 1.56 0.13
C PRO A 132 4.49 1.33 -1.28
N ASP A 133 3.79 0.21 -1.50
CA ASP A 133 3.08 -0.04 -2.76
C ASP A 133 1.99 1.03 -3.02
N GLU A 134 1.18 1.35 -2.01
CA GLU A 134 0.14 2.40 -2.11
C GLU A 134 0.76 3.78 -2.39
N MET A 135 1.91 4.09 -1.77
CA MET A 135 2.63 5.34 -2.01
C MET A 135 3.13 5.43 -3.46
N MET A 136 3.70 4.34 -4.01
CA MET A 136 4.14 4.30 -5.40
C MET A 136 2.97 4.48 -6.37
N GLU A 137 1.86 3.79 -6.15
CA GLU A 137 0.66 3.88 -7.00
C GLU A 137 0.03 5.29 -6.96
N THR A 138 -0.03 5.89 -5.77
CA THR A 138 -0.52 7.25 -5.58
C THR A 138 0.39 8.25 -6.30
N GLY A 139 1.71 8.09 -6.16
CA GLY A 139 2.70 8.91 -6.86
C GLY A 139 2.59 8.80 -8.38
N TYR A 140 2.50 7.58 -8.90
CA TYR A 140 2.33 7.33 -10.34
C TYR A 140 1.04 7.97 -10.88
N SER A 141 -0.08 7.76 -10.18
CA SER A 141 -1.37 8.32 -10.57
C SER A 141 -1.36 9.84 -10.58
N LYS A 142 -0.68 10.45 -9.59
CA LYS A 142 -0.49 11.90 -9.51
C LYS A 142 0.32 12.43 -10.69
N ILE A 143 1.49 11.83 -10.97
CA ILE A 143 2.32 12.20 -12.12
C ILE A 143 1.53 12.11 -13.44
N ARG A 144 0.77 11.03 -13.62
CA ARG A 144 -0.05 10.83 -14.83
C ARG A 144 -1.15 11.90 -14.94
N LYS A 145 -1.80 12.26 -13.83
CA LYS A 145 -2.84 13.28 -13.80
C LYS A 145 -2.26 14.66 -14.12
N ASP A 146 -1.14 15.01 -13.49
CA ASP A 146 -0.45 16.28 -13.71
C ASP A 146 -0.01 16.41 -15.19
N LEU A 147 0.53 15.33 -15.77
CA LEU A 147 0.89 15.28 -17.19
C LEU A 147 -0.35 15.44 -18.10
N ALA A 148 -1.47 14.78 -17.77
CA ALA A 148 -2.70 14.89 -18.55
C ALA A 148 -3.27 16.31 -18.51
N GLU A 149 -3.24 16.97 -17.36
CA GLU A 149 -3.65 18.37 -17.22
C GLU A 149 -2.73 19.31 -18.00
N GLU A 150 -1.41 19.10 -17.95
CA GLU A 150 -0.44 19.87 -18.73
C GLU A 150 -0.69 19.73 -20.24
N LEU A 151 -0.87 18.50 -20.73
CA LEU A 151 -1.18 18.24 -22.14
C LEU A 151 -2.51 18.88 -22.55
N LEU A 152 -3.54 18.77 -21.73
CA LEU A 152 -4.85 19.35 -22.01
C LEU A 152 -4.78 20.88 -22.07
N ASN A 153 -4.02 21.51 -21.19
CA ASN A 153 -3.78 22.95 -21.22
C ASN A 153 -3.00 23.37 -22.49
N LYS A 154 -1.97 22.61 -22.87
CA LYS A 154 -1.25 22.83 -24.14
C LYS A 154 -2.20 22.74 -25.34
N ILE A 155 -3.00 21.68 -25.42
CA ILE A 155 -3.96 21.48 -26.51
C ILE A 155 -4.99 22.63 -26.58
N LYS A 156 -5.53 23.08 -25.43
CA LYS A 156 -6.46 24.22 -25.37
C LYS A 156 -5.83 25.54 -25.81
N SER A 157 -4.53 25.70 -25.63
CA SER A 157 -3.79 26.91 -26.02
C SER A 157 -3.35 26.92 -27.49
N CYS A 158 -3.52 25.81 -28.22
CA CYS A 158 -3.15 25.72 -29.62
C CYS A 158 -4.17 26.39 -30.56
N ASN A 159 -3.72 26.71 -31.77
CA ASN A 159 -4.58 27.20 -32.85
C ASN A 159 -5.68 26.15 -33.18
N PRO A 160 -6.96 26.55 -33.35
CA PRO A 160 -8.06 25.68 -33.76
C PRO A 160 -7.73 24.68 -34.90
N TYR A 161 -6.97 25.10 -35.92
CA TYR A 161 -6.58 24.20 -37.03
C TYR A 161 -5.64 23.06 -36.59
N PHE A 162 -4.74 23.34 -35.64
CA PHE A 162 -3.85 22.31 -35.08
C PHE A 162 -4.61 21.39 -34.11
N PHE A 163 -5.59 21.92 -33.38
CA PHE A 163 -6.49 21.12 -32.55
C PHE A 163 -7.27 20.09 -33.39
N GLU A 164 -7.85 20.50 -34.51
CA GLU A 164 -8.56 19.61 -35.44
C GLU A 164 -7.65 18.47 -35.93
N SER A 165 -6.40 18.79 -36.28
CA SER A 165 -5.41 17.79 -36.70
C SER A 165 -5.10 16.78 -35.59
N ILE A 166 -4.95 17.24 -34.34
CA ILE A 166 -4.75 16.35 -33.18
C ILE A 166 -5.95 15.44 -32.96
N VAL A 167 -7.17 15.96 -33.07
CA VAL A 167 -8.40 15.18 -32.89
C VAL A 167 -8.54 14.13 -33.98
N LEU A 168 -8.29 14.48 -35.24
CA LEU A 168 -8.28 13.53 -36.36
C LEU A 168 -7.24 12.42 -36.15
N ASP A 169 -6.00 12.78 -35.82
CA ASP A 169 -4.94 11.81 -35.55
C ASP A 169 -5.29 10.87 -34.38
N LEU A 170 -5.92 11.40 -33.33
CA LEU A 170 -6.36 10.61 -32.18
C LEU A 170 -7.47 9.64 -32.57
N LEU A 171 -8.48 10.08 -33.30
CA LEU A 171 -9.60 9.24 -33.74
C LEU A 171 -9.14 8.11 -34.67
N ILE A 172 -8.20 8.41 -35.58
CA ILE A 172 -7.58 7.39 -36.45
C ILE A 172 -6.83 6.35 -35.60
N LYS A 173 -5.98 6.79 -34.66
CA LYS A 173 -5.22 5.87 -33.79
C LYS A 173 -6.09 5.06 -32.83
N LEU A 174 -7.26 5.58 -32.44
CA LEU A 174 -8.25 4.85 -31.64
C LEU A 174 -9.10 3.88 -32.47
N GLY A 175 -8.87 3.79 -33.78
CA GLY A 175 -9.56 2.85 -34.67
C GLY A 175 -10.96 3.31 -35.10
N TYR A 176 -11.33 4.57 -34.84
CA TYR A 176 -12.57 5.18 -35.33
C TYR A 176 -12.43 5.74 -36.75
N GLY A 177 -11.21 5.83 -37.26
CA GLY A 177 -10.93 6.05 -38.68
C GLY A 177 -11.10 4.76 -39.45
N GLY A 178 -12.35 4.44 -39.83
CA GLY A 178 -12.63 3.35 -40.75
C GLY A 178 -11.68 3.41 -41.95
N SER A 179 -11.25 2.23 -42.40
CA SER A 179 -10.38 2.00 -43.55
C SER A 179 -10.65 2.99 -44.69
N ASP A 180 -9.80 4.01 -44.84
CA ASP A 180 -9.54 4.62 -46.14
C ASP A 180 -8.25 5.43 -46.12
N GLU A 181 -7.33 5.00 -46.98
CA GLU A 181 -6.35 5.85 -47.61
C GLU A 181 -7.03 7.13 -48.09
N LYS A 182 -6.63 8.29 -47.53
CA LYS A 182 -6.63 9.66 -48.10
C LYS A 182 -7.08 10.70 -47.08
N ILE A 183 -6.20 11.03 -46.13
CA ILE A 183 -6.15 12.40 -45.59
C ILE A 183 -4.68 12.82 -45.52
N LYS A 184 -4.10 13.07 -46.70
CA LYS A 184 -2.93 13.93 -46.87
C LYS A 184 -3.22 14.86 -48.04
N LYS A 185 -3.44 16.13 -47.73
CA LYS A 185 -3.09 17.26 -48.59
C LYS A 185 -2.48 18.33 -47.70
#